data_AF-A0A7Y1SSH4-F1
#
_entry.id   AF-A0A7Y1SSH4-F1
#
_cell.length_a   1.000
_cell.length_b   1.000
_cell.length_c   1.000
_cell.angle_alpha   90.00
_cell.angle_beta   90.00
_cell.angle_gamma   90.00
#
_symmetry.space_group_name_H-M   'P 1'
#
loop_
_entity.id
_entity.type
_entity.pdbx_description
1 polymer ?
#
loop_
_entity_poly.entity_id
_entity_poly.type
_entity_poly.pdbx_seq_one_letter_code
_entity_poly.pdbx_strand_id
1 'polypeptide(L)'
;MRLYRVGDSGEPIRDIQGRLSSLGFDSAPDPRGEFLDGTKESVVLFQRARGLDPDGIVGPDTWRSLYEAGFRLGDRILYHRRPMLRGDDVEELQRRLNALGFDAGKVDGIFGPDTAAAMLDFQNNRGMAVDGIAGPGVVAELRFVGRASRKTGREAVREREWMRNLPSSLVGSRACFDPSCRDEEEASAAWETATAAAGIFQVLGGRPSLSRSVDVFTTESIRARRANRIGADLIVSLRHPQADQPGVYFFASSLSRSEAGALLATEIAAHLDLPVDGRAAPILKHTRSPAVIVSHSDLGAELAKGVVAGINGFYVEATTQE
;
A
#
# COMPACT_ATOMS: atom_id res chain seq x y z
N MET A 1 6.54 -0.33 -19.57
CA MET A 1 5.91 1.00 -19.70
C MET A 1 7.02 2.04 -19.67
N ARG A 2 6.95 3.08 -20.51
CA ARG A 2 7.96 4.16 -20.54
C ARG A 2 7.88 4.99 -19.25
N LEU A 3 9.03 5.44 -18.75
CA LEU A 3 9.11 6.42 -17.66
C LEU A 3 9.06 7.82 -18.28
N TYR A 4 8.25 8.72 -17.71
CA TYR A 4 8.21 10.13 -18.13
C TYR A 4 8.89 11.04 -17.11
N ARG A 5 9.73 11.95 -17.60
CA ARG A 5 10.56 12.86 -16.80
C ARG A 5 10.84 14.15 -17.55
N VAL A 6 11.56 15.07 -16.90
CA VAL A 6 11.97 16.34 -17.51
C VAL A 6 12.65 16.12 -18.86
N GLY A 7 12.19 16.85 -19.87
CA GLY A 7 12.66 16.77 -21.27
C GLY A 7 11.83 15.85 -22.16
N ASP A 8 10.95 15.01 -21.61
CA ASP A 8 9.96 14.29 -22.42
C ASP A 8 8.89 15.23 -22.95
N SER A 9 8.30 14.89 -24.10
CA SER A 9 7.19 15.66 -24.66
C SER A 9 6.13 14.83 -25.39
N GLY A 10 4.99 15.46 -25.66
CA GLY A 10 3.93 14.94 -26.51
C GLY A 10 2.62 14.65 -25.78
N GLU A 11 1.75 13.88 -26.43
CA GLU A 11 0.40 13.59 -25.93
C GLU A 11 0.39 12.98 -24.52
N PRO A 12 1.24 11.99 -24.18
CA PRO A 12 1.20 11.41 -22.83
C PRO A 12 1.47 12.42 -21.72
N ILE A 13 2.32 13.41 -21.98
CA ILE A 13 2.61 14.48 -21.02
C ILE A 13 1.40 15.39 -20.84
N ARG A 14 0.67 15.69 -21.92
CA ARG A 14 -0.59 16.45 -21.83
C ARG A 14 -1.65 15.70 -21.02
N ASP A 15 -1.74 14.37 -21.15
CA ASP A 15 -2.65 13.58 -20.30
C ASP A 15 -2.20 13.60 -18.82
N ILE A 16 -0.88 13.50 -18.55
CA ILE A 16 -0.33 13.64 -17.18
C ILE A 16 -0.71 15.01 -16.60
N GLN A 17 -0.41 16.09 -17.32
CA GLN A 17 -0.72 17.46 -16.93
C GLN A 17 -2.24 17.63 -16.71
N GLY A 18 -3.07 17.14 -17.64
CA GLY A 18 -4.52 17.24 -17.55
C GLY A 18 -5.10 16.53 -16.32
N ARG A 19 -4.57 15.34 -15.99
CA ARG A 19 -4.94 14.60 -14.77
C ARG A 19 -4.49 15.33 -13.52
N LEU A 20 -3.24 15.79 -13.46
CA LEU A 20 -2.71 16.57 -12.33
C LEU A 20 -3.56 17.82 -12.09
N SER A 21 -3.87 18.58 -13.16
CA SER A 21 -4.73 19.76 -13.09
C SER A 21 -6.14 19.44 -12.61
N SER A 22 -6.75 18.36 -13.11
CA SER A 22 -8.08 17.90 -12.66
C SER A 22 -8.10 17.46 -11.19
N LEU A 23 -6.95 17.05 -10.66
CA LEU A 23 -6.74 16.69 -9.27
C LEU A 23 -6.32 17.89 -8.39
N GLY A 24 -6.21 19.09 -8.97
CA GLY A 24 -5.90 20.33 -8.26
C GLY A 24 -4.42 20.67 -8.13
N PHE A 25 -3.53 19.98 -8.84
CA PHE A 25 -2.11 20.31 -8.91
C PHE A 25 -1.85 21.31 -10.04
N ASP A 26 -0.89 22.23 -9.83
CA ASP A 26 -0.58 23.28 -10.80
C ASP A 26 0.24 22.72 -11.98
N SER A 27 -0.45 22.10 -12.93
CA SER A 27 0.14 21.48 -14.11
C SER A 27 -0.81 21.59 -15.30
N ALA A 28 -1.12 22.80 -15.73
CA ALA A 28 -1.98 23.01 -16.89
C ALA A 28 -1.36 22.36 -18.15
N PRO A 29 -2.15 21.64 -18.98
CA PRO A 29 -1.63 21.06 -20.21
C PRO A 29 -1.12 22.15 -21.16
N ASP A 30 0.12 22.02 -21.62
CA ASP A 30 0.65 22.89 -22.66
C ASP A 30 0.43 22.27 -24.07
N PRO A 31 0.40 23.08 -25.15
CA PRO A 31 0.08 22.57 -26.48
C PRO A 31 1.02 21.47 -26.99
N ARG A 32 2.29 21.51 -26.58
CA ARG A 32 3.34 20.58 -26.99
C ARG A 32 3.47 19.40 -26.03
N GLY A 33 2.91 19.52 -24.83
CA GLY A 33 3.04 18.58 -23.73
C GLY A 33 4.48 18.47 -23.30
N GLU A 34 5.12 19.56 -22.90
CA GLU A 34 6.51 19.59 -22.46
C GLU A 34 6.61 19.29 -20.96
N PHE A 35 7.32 18.22 -20.62
CA PHE A 35 7.60 17.90 -19.22
C PHE A 35 8.75 18.79 -18.74
N LEU A 36 8.40 19.96 -18.21
CA LEU A 36 9.34 20.93 -17.62
C LEU A 36 9.37 20.84 -16.09
N ASP A 37 10.19 21.68 -15.44
CA ASP A 37 10.34 21.70 -13.98
C ASP A 37 9.01 21.92 -13.24
N GLY A 38 8.10 22.76 -13.75
CA GLY A 38 6.77 22.93 -13.14
C GLY A 38 5.92 21.65 -13.18
N THR A 39 6.02 20.84 -14.25
CA THR A 39 5.34 19.54 -14.30
C THR A 39 6.00 18.56 -13.32
N LYS A 40 7.33 18.58 -13.21
CA LYS A 40 8.07 17.76 -12.24
C LYS A 40 7.64 18.09 -10.81
N GLU A 41 7.59 19.37 -10.44
CA GLU A 41 7.15 19.82 -9.12
C GLU A 41 5.73 19.34 -8.81
N SER A 42 4.80 19.47 -9.76
CA SER A 42 3.45 18.96 -9.61
C SER A 42 3.37 17.44 -9.48
N VAL A 43 4.22 16.69 -10.19
CA VAL A 43 4.34 15.23 -10.00
C VAL A 43 4.87 14.90 -8.61
N VAL A 44 5.87 15.61 -8.11
CA VAL A 44 6.40 15.45 -6.74
C VAL A 44 5.32 15.73 -5.71
N LEU A 45 4.57 16.82 -5.85
CA LEU A 45 3.46 17.17 -4.95
C LEU A 45 2.37 16.10 -4.98
N PHE A 46 2.01 15.60 -6.15
CA PHE A 46 1.07 14.51 -6.30
C PHE A 46 1.57 13.22 -5.65
N GLN A 47 2.82 12.83 -5.90
CA GLN A 47 3.43 11.66 -5.28
C GLN A 47 3.40 11.76 -3.76
N ARG A 48 3.78 12.91 -3.18
CA ARG A 48 3.67 13.17 -1.74
C ARG A 48 2.24 13.05 -1.25
N ALA A 49 1.28 13.70 -1.92
CA ALA A 49 -0.13 13.66 -1.54
C ALA A 49 -0.72 12.24 -1.59
N ARG A 50 -0.16 11.37 -2.43
CA ARG A 50 -0.54 9.97 -2.57
C ARG A 50 0.35 9.01 -1.79
N GLY A 51 1.29 9.50 -0.98
CA GLY A 51 2.22 8.68 -0.20
C GLY A 51 3.07 7.74 -1.06
N LEU A 52 3.43 8.17 -2.27
CA LEU A 52 4.37 7.52 -3.19
C LEU A 52 5.76 8.15 -3.06
N ASP A 53 6.75 7.53 -3.69
CA ASP A 53 8.10 8.09 -3.82
C ASP A 53 8.06 9.43 -4.56
N PRO A 54 8.54 10.52 -3.97
CA PRO A 54 8.44 11.86 -4.55
C PRO A 54 9.63 12.17 -5.48
N ASP A 55 9.93 11.29 -6.43
CA ASP A 55 11.08 11.39 -7.34
C ASP A 55 10.83 12.33 -8.55
N GLY A 56 9.59 12.75 -8.77
CA GLY A 56 9.19 13.59 -9.91
C GLY A 56 9.13 12.84 -11.24
N ILE A 57 9.20 11.51 -11.22
CA ILE A 57 9.16 10.65 -12.40
C ILE A 57 7.78 9.96 -12.47
N VAL A 58 7.14 10.05 -13.63
CA VAL A 58 5.89 9.32 -13.86
C VAL A 58 6.22 7.91 -14.36
N GLY A 59 6.45 7.03 -13.40
CA GLY A 59 6.57 5.59 -13.61
C GLY A 59 5.23 4.85 -13.59
N PRO A 60 5.24 3.51 -13.68
CA PRO A 60 4.01 2.70 -13.72
C PRO A 60 3.10 2.88 -12.49
N ASP A 61 3.69 3.06 -11.31
CA ASP A 61 2.92 3.24 -10.07
C ASP A 61 2.37 4.67 -9.93
N THR A 62 3.17 5.69 -10.29
CA THR A 62 2.69 7.10 -10.39
C THR A 62 1.55 7.22 -11.40
N TRP A 63 1.72 6.66 -12.60
CA TRP A 63 0.69 6.66 -13.64
C TRP A 63 -0.59 5.95 -13.19
N ARG A 64 -0.46 4.78 -12.55
CA ARG A 64 -1.62 4.05 -12.02
C ARG A 64 -2.34 4.88 -10.97
N SER A 65 -1.63 5.48 -10.02
CA SER A 65 -2.21 6.33 -8.99
C SER A 65 -2.92 7.56 -9.59
N LEU A 66 -2.32 8.20 -10.61
CA LEU A 66 -2.95 9.31 -11.34
C LEU A 66 -4.26 8.91 -12.01
N TYR A 67 -4.27 7.75 -12.65
CA TYR A 67 -5.48 7.21 -13.29
C TYR A 67 -6.56 6.84 -12.25
N GLU A 68 -6.17 6.14 -11.19
CA GLU A 68 -7.06 5.67 -10.12
C GLU A 68 -7.69 6.83 -9.32
N ALA A 69 -6.95 7.93 -9.10
CA ALA A 69 -7.43 9.12 -8.41
C ALA A 69 -8.49 9.91 -9.20
N GLY A 70 -8.62 9.65 -10.51
CA GLY A 70 -9.58 10.34 -11.38
C GLY A 70 -11.04 9.86 -11.23
N PHE A 71 -11.30 8.79 -10.46
CA PHE A 71 -12.64 8.22 -10.31
C PHE A 71 -13.22 8.46 -8.93
N ARG A 72 -14.46 8.94 -8.86
CA ARG A 72 -15.27 9.07 -7.65
C ARG A 72 -16.39 8.04 -7.65
N LEU A 73 -16.84 7.65 -6.45
CA LEU A 73 -17.91 6.66 -6.31
C LEU A 73 -19.21 7.18 -6.96
N GLY A 74 -19.61 6.52 -8.04
CA GLY A 74 -20.77 6.88 -8.88
C GLY A 74 -20.41 7.31 -10.30
N ASP A 75 -19.14 7.57 -10.60
CA ASP A 75 -18.70 7.96 -11.95
C ASP A 75 -18.79 6.81 -12.96
N ARG A 76 -18.72 5.57 -12.46
CA ARG A 76 -18.83 4.34 -13.26
C ARG A 76 -19.45 3.21 -12.46
N ILE A 77 -19.95 2.21 -13.18
CA ILE A 77 -20.49 0.98 -12.60
C ILE A 77 -19.34 0.09 -12.12
N LEU A 78 -19.37 -0.32 -10.86
CA LEU A 78 -18.36 -1.20 -10.27
C LEU A 78 -18.89 -2.62 -10.10
N TYR A 79 -18.11 -3.61 -10.53
CA TYR A 79 -18.44 -5.03 -10.40
C TYR A 79 -17.18 -5.88 -10.51
N HIS A 80 -17.25 -7.13 -10.05
CA HIS A 80 -16.12 -8.04 -10.13
C HIS A 80 -15.92 -8.53 -11.58
N ARG A 81 -14.73 -8.27 -12.13
CA ARG A 81 -14.35 -8.65 -13.50
C ARG A 81 -12.84 -8.91 -13.62
N ARG A 82 -12.41 -9.34 -14.81
CA ARG A 82 -10.99 -9.48 -15.16
C ARG A 82 -10.64 -8.56 -16.35
N PRO A 83 -9.61 -7.70 -16.24
CA PRO A 83 -8.88 -7.33 -15.02
C PRO A 83 -9.81 -6.64 -13.99
N MET A 84 -9.53 -6.80 -12.70
CA MET A 84 -10.35 -6.21 -11.63
C MET A 84 -10.33 -4.69 -11.70
N LEU A 85 -11.47 -4.07 -11.40
CA LEU A 85 -11.57 -2.62 -11.32
C LEU A 85 -10.75 -2.09 -10.14
N ARG A 86 -10.16 -0.92 -10.34
CA ARG A 86 -9.33 -0.24 -9.34
C ARG A 86 -9.53 1.26 -9.40
N GLY A 87 -9.48 1.93 -8.26
CA GLY A 87 -9.63 3.37 -8.18
C GLY A 87 -10.01 3.85 -6.79
N ASP A 88 -9.98 5.17 -6.61
CA ASP A 88 -10.43 5.82 -5.37
C ASP A 88 -11.94 5.61 -5.14
N ASP A 89 -12.70 5.42 -6.23
CA ASP A 89 -14.11 5.01 -6.20
C ASP A 89 -14.33 3.63 -5.57
N VAL A 90 -13.43 2.68 -5.83
CA VAL A 90 -13.45 1.34 -5.22
C VAL A 90 -13.01 1.40 -3.76
N GLU A 91 -11.99 2.19 -3.44
CA GLU A 91 -11.55 2.41 -2.05
C GLU A 91 -12.68 3.04 -1.21
N GLU A 92 -13.37 4.04 -1.75
CA GLU A 92 -14.54 4.64 -1.11
C GLU A 92 -15.67 3.60 -0.91
N LEU A 93 -15.92 2.75 -1.90
CA LEU A 93 -16.91 1.68 -1.81
C LEU A 93 -16.59 0.70 -0.68
N GLN A 94 -15.36 0.16 -0.65
CA GLN A 94 -14.90 -0.79 0.37
C GLN A 94 -15.03 -0.20 1.77
N ARG A 95 -14.61 1.06 1.96
CA ARG A 95 -14.72 1.75 3.25
C ARG A 95 -16.17 1.88 3.70
N ARG A 96 -17.08 2.26 2.79
CA ARG A 96 -18.51 2.40 3.11
C ARG A 96 -19.14 1.06 3.49
N LEU A 97 -18.85 -0.01 2.75
CA LEU A 97 -19.31 -1.36 3.07
C LEU A 97 -18.79 -1.81 4.45
N ASN A 98 -17.48 -1.66 4.70
CA ASN A 98 -16.86 -2.02 5.96
C ASN A 98 -17.44 -1.25 7.15
N ALA A 99 -17.70 0.06 6.99
CA ALA A 99 -18.32 0.90 8.02
C ALA A 99 -19.78 0.52 8.33
N LEU A 100 -20.47 -0.09 7.37
CA LEU A 100 -21.82 -0.63 7.53
C LEU A 100 -21.81 -2.08 8.05
N GLY A 101 -20.63 -2.69 8.19
CA GLY A 101 -20.47 -4.06 8.69
C GLY A 101 -20.51 -5.13 7.62
N PHE A 102 -20.40 -4.78 6.33
CA PHE A 102 -20.21 -5.74 5.24
C PHE A 102 -18.71 -5.89 4.99
N ASP A 103 -18.17 -7.10 5.10
CA ASP A 103 -16.72 -7.34 5.06
C ASP A 103 -16.19 -7.32 3.62
N ALA A 104 -15.76 -6.15 3.16
CA ALA A 104 -15.15 -5.95 1.85
C ALA A 104 -13.64 -6.24 1.86
N GLY A 105 -13.09 -6.79 2.95
CA GLY A 105 -11.67 -6.97 3.16
C GLY A 105 -10.93 -5.66 3.47
N LYS A 106 -9.61 -5.67 3.25
CA LYS A 106 -8.76 -4.47 3.39
C LYS A 106 -9.17 -3.42 2.37
N VAL A 107 -9.15 -2.15 2.75
CA VAL A 107 -9.40 -1.04 1.84
C VAL A 107 -8.16 -0.83 0.94
N ASP A 108 -8.08 -1.62 -0.13
CA ASP A 108 -6.95 -1.67 -1.06
C ASP A 108 -7.26 -1.02 -2.43
N GLY A 109 -8.49 -0.54 -2.63
CA GLY A 109 -8.93 0.08 -3.87
C GLY A 109 -9.10 -0.91 -5.02
N ILE A 110 -9.19 -2.22 -4.77
CA ILE A 110 -9.35 -3.27 -5.78
C ILE A 110 -10.70 -3.97 -5.62
N PHE A 111 -11.50 -4.04 -6.69
CA PHE A 111 -12.79 -4.74 -6.65
C PHE A 111 -12.58 -6.25 -6.80
N GLY A 112 -12.07 -6.84 -5.72
CA GLY A 112 -11.79 -8.27 -5.59
C GLY A 112 -13.00 -9.10 -5.16
N PRO A 113 -12.79 -10.41 -4.93
CA PRO A 113 -13.82 -11.32 -4.45
C PRO A 113 -14.45 -10.89 -3.12
N ASP A 114 -13.64 -10.37 -2.18
CA ASP A 114 -14.11 -9.92 -0.86
C ASP A 114 -15.08 -8.73 -1.01
N THR A 115 -14.70 -7.73 -1.83
CA THR A 115 -15.58 -6.60 -2.19
C THR A 115 -16.87 -7.07 -2.87
N ALA A 116 -16.79 -8.09 -3.73
CA ALA A 116 -17.95 -8.65 -4.42
C ALA A 116 -18.91 -9.37 -3.46
N ALA A 117 -18.37 -10.16 -2.52
CA ALA A 117 -19.16 -10.82 -1.49
C ALA A 117 -19.85 -9.79 -0.58
N ALA A 118 -19.13 -8.77 -0.12
CA ALA A 118 -19.70 -7.68 0.65
C ALA A 118 -20.81 -6.93 -0.12
N MET A 119 -20.66 -6.78 -1.43
CA MET A 119 -21.68 -6.16 -2.27
C MET A 119 -22.97 -6.98 -2.31
N LEU A 120 -22.85 -8.29 -2.51
CA LEU A 120 -23.99 -9.21 -2.50
C LEU A 120 -24.70 -9.19 -1.14
N ASP A 121 -23.95 -9.22 -0.04
CA ASP A 121 -24.49 -9.15 1.31
C ASP A 121 -25.21 -7.82 1.58
N PHE A 122 -24.61 -6.71 1.14
CA PHE A 122 -25.22 -5.37 1.24
C PHE A 122 -26.53 -5.30 0.48
N GLN A 123 -26.54 -5.72 -0.79
CA GLN A 123 -27.73 -5.72 -1.63
C GLN A 123 -28.83 -6.58 -1.02
N ASN A 124 -28.49 -7.78 -0.54
CA ASN A 124 -29.44 -8.67 0.12
C ASN A 124 -30.01 -8.05 1.41
N ASN A 125 -29.16 -7.46 2.26
CA ASN A 125 -29.60 -6.79 3.50
C ASN A 125 -30.48 -5.57 3.22
N ARG A 126 -30.26 -4.87 2.11
CA ARG A 126 -31.03 -3.69 1.72
C ARG A 126 -32.27 -3.99 0.86
N GLY A 127 -32.53 -5.25 0.53
CA GLY A 127 -33.67 -5.66 -0.31
C GLY A 127 -33.55 -5.18 -1.76
N MET A 128 -32.32 -5.06 -2.25
CA MET A 128 -31.99 -4.65 -3.63
C MET A 128 -31.83 -5.87 -4.53
N ALA A 129 -31.67 -5.66 -5.85
CA ALA A 129 -31.22 -6.71 -6.75
C ALA A 129 -29.83 -7.19 -6.32
N VAL A 130 -29.68 -8.51 -6.13
CA VAL A 130 -28.46 -9.17 -5.63
C VAL A 130 -27.61 -9.64 -6.82
N ASP A 131 -26.98 -8.68 -7.50
CA ASP A 131 -26.19 -8.90 -8.72
C ASP A 131 -24.68 -8.63 -8.52
N GLY A 132 -24.28 -8.13 -7.35
CA GLY A 132 -22.90 -7.78 -7.03
C GLY A 132 -22.40 -6.51 -7.75
N ILE A 133 -23.30 -5.73 -8.34
CA ILE A 133 -23.00 -4.53 -9.13
C ILE A 133 -23.29 -3.27 -8.32
N ALA A 134 -22.27 -2.44 -8.10
CA ALA A 134 -22.42 -1.10 -7.55
C ALA A 134 -22.82 -0.11 -8.67
N GLY A 135 -24.10 -0.12 -9.04
CA GLY A 135 -24.72 0.85 -9.93
C GLY A 135 -25.25 2.10 -9.20
N PRO A 136 -25.91 3.04 -9.92
CA PRO A 136 -26.43 4.29 -9.32
C PRO A 136 -27.35 4.07 -8.12
N GLY A 137 -28.20 3.04 -8.15
CA GLY A 137 -29.09 2.70 -7.03
C GLY A 137 -28.33 2.30 -5.76
N VAL A 138 -27.31 1.46 -5.89
CA VAL A 138 -26.44 1.05 -4.77
C VAL A 138 -25.69 2.24 -4.21
N VAL A 139 -25.16 3.11 -5.08
CA VAL A 139 -24.44 4.32 -4.65
C VAL A 139 -25.36 5.28 -3.89
N ALA A 140 -26.59 5.49 -4.37
CA ALA A 140 -27.58 6.29 -3.67
C ALA A 140 -27.91 5.71 -2.28
N GLU A 141 -28.10 4.39 -2.20
CA GLU A 141 -28.39 3.70 -0.94
C GLU A 141 -27.22 3.79 0.04
N LEU A 142 -25.98 3.55 -0.41
CA LEU A 142 -24.77 3.71 0.41
C LEU A 142 -24.61 5.14 0.95
N ARG A 143 -24.98 6.16 0.17
CA ARG A 143 -24.96 7.56 0.60
C ARG A 143 -26.05 7.86 1.63
N PHE A 144 -27.21 7.23 1.51
CA PHE A 144 -28.31 7.36 2.46
C PHE A 144 -27.96 6.72 3.81
N VAL A 145 -27.59 5.43 3.82
CA VAL A 145 -27.31 4.68 5.06
C VAL A 145 -26.03 5.16 5.74
N GLY A 146 -25.02 5.58 4.97
CA GLY A 146 -23.75 6.09 5.52
C GLY A 146 -23.88 7.34 6.40
N ARG A 147 -24.98 8.11 6.29
CA ARG A 147 -25.26 9.25 7.18
C ARG A 147 -25.73 8.82 8.57
N ALA A 148 -26.21 7.59 8.72
CA ALA A 148 -26.82 7.09 9.95
C ALA A 148 -25.88 6.22 10.82
N SER A 149 -24.72 5.78 10.31
CA SER A 149 -23.80 4.88 11.02
C SER A 149 -22.41 5.49 11.20
N ARG A 150 -21.96 5.63 12.46
CA ARG A 150 -20.56 5.92 12.84
C ARG A 150 -19.95 4.74 13.61
N LYS A 151 -20.02 3.52 13.05
CA LYS A 151 -19.36 2.36 13.66
C LYS A 151 -17.93 2.20 13.13
N THR A 152 -17.04 1.71 13.99
CA THR A 152 -15.71 1.24 13.58
C THR A 152 -15.88 0.08 12.59
N GLY A 153 -15.30 0.22 11.39
CA GLY A 153 -15.44 -0.78 10.33
C GLY A 153 -14.83 -2.14 10.68
N ARG A 154 -15.31 -3.21 10.02
CA ARG A 154 -14.82 -4.59 10.24
C ARG A 154 -13.33 -4.78 9.96
N GLU A 155 -12.72 -3.94 9.14
CA GLU A 155 -11.27 -3.92 8.89
C GLU A 155 -10.46 -3.75 10.19
N ALA A 156 -10.84 -2.79 11.05
CA ALA A 156 -10.18 -2.58 12.33
C ALA A 156 -10.43 -3.74 13.32
N VAL A 157 -11.52 -4.49 13.16
CA VAL A 157 -11.77 -5.71 13.93
C VAL A 157 -10.87 -6.84 13.40
N ARG A 158 -10.77 -7.00 12.08
CA ARG A 158 -9.92 -7.99 11.44
C ARG A 158 -8.44 -7.79 11.78
N GLU A 159 -7.95 -6.56 11.78
CA GLU A 159 -6.56 -6.29 12.14
C GLU A 159 -6.31 -6.58 13.62
N ARG A 160 -7.25 -6.25 14.51
CA ARG A 160 -7.17 -6.64 15.94
C ARG A 160 -7.21 -8.15 16.15
N GLU A 161 -8.11 -8.86 15.47
CA GLU A 161 -8.16 -10.33 15.50
C GLU A 161 -6.91 -10.95 14.89
N TRP A 162 -6.32 -10.31 13.87
CA TRP A 162 -5.05 -10.73 13.32
C TRP A 162 -3.92 -10.60 14.37
N MET A 163 -3.85 -9.47 15.08
CA MET A 163 -2.87 -9.30 16.17
C MET A 163 -3.05 -10.34 17.28
N ARG A 164 -4.29 -10.68 17.62
CA ARG A 164 -4.60 -11.75 18.60
C ARG A 164 -4.16 -13.14 18.15
N ASN A 165 -4.15 -13.41 16.85
CA ASN A 165 -3.78 -14.71 16.29
C ASN A 165 -2.29 -14.79 15.90
N LEU A 166 -1.50 -13.74 16.17
CA LEU A 166 -0.06 -13.81 15.97
C LEU A 166 0.57 -14.88 16.86
N PRO A 167 1.66 -15.53 16.42
CA PRO A 167 2.51 -16.27 17.33
C PRO A 167 2.92 -15.39 18.52
N SER A 168 2.94 -15.95 19.72
CA SER A 168 3.31 -15.22 20.95
C SER A 168 4.79 -14.83 21.02
N SER A 169 5.57 -15.14 19.99
CA SER A 169 6.98 -14.79 19.86
C SER A 169 7.40 -14.87 18.39
N LEU A 170 8.59 -14.36 18.11
CA LEU A 170 9.21 -14.48 16.79
C LEU A 170 9.39 -15.96 16.36
N VAL A 171 9.58 -16.88 17.32
CA VAL A 171 9.83 -18.30 17.03
C VAL A 171 8.64 -18.93 16.29
N GLY A 172 8.90 -19.51 15.13
CA GLY A 172 7.89 -20.13 14.26
C GLY A 172 7.09 -19.14 13.40
N SER A 173 7.20 -17.83 13.66
CA SER A 173 6.53 -16.81 12.86
C SER A 173 7.13 -16.70 11.46
N ARG A 174 6.30 -16.31 10.49
CA ARG A 174 6.66 -16.19 9.08
C ARG A 174 6.85 -14.72 8.72
N ALA A 175 8.06 -14.35 8.33
CA ALA A 175 8.34 -13.01 7.82
C ALA A 175 8.65 -13.07 6.32
N CYS A 176 8.15 -12.11 5.56
CA CYS A 176 8.59 -11.86 4.19
C CYS A 176 9.46 -10.61 4.16
N PHE A 177 10.74 -10.78 3.82
CA PHE A 177 11.64 -9.68 3.55
C PHE A 177 11.54 -9.31 2.06
N ASP A 178 11.20 -8.05 1.79
CA ASP A 178 11.03 -7.49 0.45
C ASP A 178 12.24 -6.61 0.10
N PRO A 179 13.28 -7.15 -0.58
CA PRO A 179 14.33 -6.30 -1.09
C PRO A 179 13.78 -5.45 -2.24
N SER A 180 13.82 -4.12 -2.10
CA SER A 180 13.42 -3.23 -3.19
C SER A 180 14.33 -3.40 -4.42
N CYS A 181 13.84 -2.99 -5.59
CA CYS A 181 14.52 -3.16 -6.86
C CYS A 181 14.09 -2.08 -7.87
N ARG A 182 14.12 -0.81 -7.47
CA ARG A 182 13.77 0.30 -8.36
C ARG A 182 14.84 0.56 -9.41
N ASP A 183 16.09 0.36 -9.03
CA ASP A 183 17.28 0.45 -9.86
C ASP A 183 18.28 -0.65 -9.46
N GLU A 184 19.35 -0.82 -10.25
CA GLU A 184 20.33 -1.91 -10.05
C GLU A 184 21.13 -1.76 -8.74
N GLU A 185 21.50 -0.53 -8.38
CA GLU A 185 22.29 -0.24 -7.18
C GLU A 185 21.49 -0.54 -5.91
N GLU A 186 20.27 -0.03 -5.83
CA GLU A 186 19.33 -0.37 -4.77
C GLU A 186 19.04 -1.87 -4.74
N ALA A 187 18.85 -2.50 -5.90
CA ALA A 187 18.50 -3.92 -5.95
C ALA A 187 19.57 -4.82 -5.32
N SER A 188 20.85 -4.51 -5.50
CA SER A 188 21.95 -5.27 -4.91
C SER A 188 22.00 -5.05 -3.40
N ALA A 189 22.06 -3.79 -2.95
CA ALA A 189 22.20 -3.44 -1.53
C ALA A 189 20.99 -3.91 -0.69
N ALA A 190 19.77 -3.73 -1.22
CA ALA A 190 18.55 -4.22 -0.57
C ALA A 190 18.52 -5.75 -0.51
N TRP A 191 19.02 -6.45 -1.54
CA TRP A 191 19.10 -7.92 -1.56
C TRP A 191 20.03 -8.46 -0.47
N GLU A 192 21.21 -7.86 -0.34
CA GLU A 192 22.19 -8.24 0.69
C GLU A 192 21.61 -8.04 2.09
N THR A 193 21.02 -6.87 2.36
CA THR A 193 20.38 -6.57 3.66
C THR A 193 19.23 -7.53 3.95
N ALA A 194 18.34 -7.77 2.97
CA ALA A 194 17.19 -8.65 3.15
C ALA A 194 17.62 -10.09 3.44
N THR A 195 18.68 -10.55 2.78
CA THR A 195 19.25 -11.89 3.00
C THR A 195 19.89 -11.99 4.38
N ALA A 196 20.61 -10.95 4.82
CA ALA A 196 21.18 -10.89 6.16
C ALA A 196 20.09 -10.89 7.24
N ALA A 197 19.06 -10.06 7.09
CA ALA A 197 17.93 -9.99 8.02
C ALA A 197 17.17 -11.34 8.07
N ALA A 198 16.94 -11.97 6.91
CA ALA A 198 16.37 -13.30 6.83
C ALA A 198 17.22 -14.34 7.58
N GLY A 199 18.55 -14.31 7.43
CA GLY A 199 19.46 -15.21 8.15
C GLY A 199 19.38 -15.04 9.67
N ILE A 200 19.42 -13.80 10.16
CA ILE A 200 19.29 -13.49 11.59
C ILE A 200 17.93 -13.95 12.12
N PHE A 201 16.85 -13.64 11.39
CA PHE A 201 15.49 -14.04 11.74
C PHE A 201 15.34 -15.58 11.83
N GLN A 202 15.99 -16.31 10.92
CA GLN A 202 15.99 -17.77 10.94
C GLN A 202 16.77 -18.36 12.12
N VAL A 203 17.91 -17.75 12.49
CA VAL A 203 18.69 -18.16 13.68
C VAL A 203 17.86 -18.00 14.96
N LEU A 204 17.02 -16.96 15.03
CA LEU A 204 16.07 -16.75 16.14
C LEU A 204 14.82 -17.65 16.07
N GLY A 205 14.77 -18.63 15.16
CA GLY A 205 13.70 -19.60 15.04
C GLY A 205 12.51 -19.16 14.17
N GLY A 206 12.60 -18.00 13.53
CA GLY A 206 11.62 -17.54 12.56
C GLY A 206 11.72 -18.28 11.21
N ARG A 207 10.71 -18.11 10.37
CA ARG A 207 10.61 -18.68 9.02
C ARG A 207 10.63 -17.56 7.97
N PRO A 208 11.81 -17.14 7.48
CA PRO A 208 11.90 -16.06 6.52
C PRO A 208 11.52 -16.53 5.11
N SER A 209 11.09 -15.58 4.29
CA SER A 209 10.92 -15.72 2.84
C SER A 209 11.33 -14.42 2.16
N LEU A 210 11.72 -14.51 0.88
CA LEU A 210 12.03 -13.34 0.06
C LEU A 210 10.94 -13.11 -1.00
N SER A 211 10.57 -11.85 -1.20
CA SER A 211 9.50 -11.47 -2.13
C SER A 211 9.89 -11.58 -3.62
N ARG A 212 11.19 -11.56 -3.93
CA ARG A 212 11.76 -11.71 -5.27
C ARG A 212 12.99 -12.59 -5.24
N SER A 213 13.51 -12.89 -6.44
CA SER A 213 14.85 -13.45 -6.61
C SER A 213 15.84 -12.33 -6.90
N VAL A 214 17.14 -12.61 -6.80
CA VAL A 214 18.21 -11.61 -6.97
C VAL A 214 18.11 -10.90 -8.33
N ASP A 215 17.86 -11.65 -9.41
CA ASP A 215 17.83 -11.14 -10.79
C ASP A 215 16.43 -10.68 -11.27
N VAL A 216 15.44 -10.63 -10.38
CA VAL A 216 14.05 -10.34 -10.79
C VAL A 216 13.63 -8.94 -10.38
N PHE A 217 13.55 -8.05 -11.38
CA PHE A 217 12.99 -6.71 -11.22
C PHE A 217 11.48 -6.76 -11.46
N THR A 218 10.69 -6.42 -10.43
CA THR A 218 9.24 -6.48 -10.52
C THR A 218 8.57 -5.42 -9.65
N THR A 219 7.35 -5.03 -10.01
CA THR A 219 6.59 -4.00 -9.30
C THR A 219 6.27 -4.42 -7.87
N GLU A 220 6.17 -3.47 -6.96
CA GLU A 220 5.73 -3.69 -5.57
C GLU A 220 4.39 -4.45 -5.48
N SER A 221 3.44 -4.17 -6.38
CA SER A 221 2.16 -4.87 -6.42
C SER A 221 2.27 -6.37 -6.74
N ILE A 222 3.31 -6.79 -7.48
CA ILE A 222 3.58 -8.22 -7.72
C ILE A 222 4.22 -8.84 -6.48
N ARG A 223 5.17 -8.13 -5.85
CA ARG A 223 5.85 -8.59 -4.63
C ARG A 223 4.88 -8.75 -3.47
N ALA A 224 3.98 -7.77 -3.27
CA ALA A 224 2.88 -7.83 -2.31
C ALA A 224 1.99 -9.07 -2.50
N ARG A 225 1.58 -9.36 -3.74
CA ARG A 225 0.77 -10.56 -4.05
C ARG A 225 1.52 -11.85 -3.77
N ARG A 226 2.84 -11.89 -3.98
CA ARG A 226 3.65 -13.05 -3.63
C ARG A 226 3.70 -13.24 -2.11
N ALA A 227 3.96 -12.18 -1.35
CA ALA A 227 3.94 -12.22 0.11
C ALA A 227 2.60 -12.72 0.67
N ASN A 228 1.49 -12.25 0.11
CA ASN A 228 0.15 -12.71 0.46
C ASN A 228 -0.06 -14.22 0.20
N ARG A 229 0.52 -14.76 -0.88
CA ARG A 229 0.42 -16.19 -1.23
C ARG A 229 1.25 -17.07 -0.32
N ILE A 230 2.39 -16.57 0.13
CA ILE A 230 3.25 -17.24 1.13
C ILE A 230 2.53 -17.28 2.49
N GLY A 231 1.60 -16.34 2.73
CA GLY A 231 0.91 -16.21 4.00
C GLY A 231 1.86 -15.77 5.10
N ALA A 232 2.76 -14.81 4.79
CA ALA A 232 3.62 -14.22 5.80
C ALA A 232 2.79 -13.55 6.89
N ASP A 233 3.24 -13.64 8.13
CA ASP A 233 2.63 -12.96 9.27
C ASP A 233 3.03 -11.47 9.23
N LEU A 234 4.24 -11.13 8.81
CA LEU A 234 4.63 -9.73 8.59
C LEU A 234 5.51 -9.56 7.37
N ILE A 235 5.58 -8.33 6.87
CA ILE A 235 6.35 -7.96 5.68
C ILE A 235 7.26 -6.77 6.01
N VAL A 236 8.55 -6.92 5.70
CA VAL A 236 9.52 -5.84 5.84
C VAL A 236 10.17 -5.56 4.50
N SER A 237 9.86 -4.41 3.92
CA SER A 237 10.50 -3.92 2.71
C SER A 237 11.75 -3.13 3.06
N LEU A 238 12.86 -3.41 2.38
CA LEU A 238 14.16 -2.77 2.58
C LEU A 238 14.52 -1.99 1.33
N ARG A 239 14.84 -0.70 1.48
CA ARG A 239 15.12 0.18 0.34
C ARG A 239 16.04 1.34 0.68
N HIS A 240 16.63 1.93 -0.36
CA HIS A 240 17.37 3.18 -0.25
C HIS A 240 16.38 4.38 -0.28
N PRO A 241 16.60 5.48 0.45
CA PRO A 241 15.71 6.64 0.44
C PRO A 241 15.62 7.36 -0.91
N GLN A 242 16.65 7.26 -1.75
CA GLN A 242 16.80 8.06 -2.98
C GLN A 242 16.62 9.56 -2.67
N ALA A 243 15.56 10.19 -3.18
CA ALA A 243 15.25 11.61 -2.96
C ALA A 243 14.31 11.87 -1.75
N ASP A 244 13.79 10.82 -1.11
CA ASP A 244 12.99 10.93 0.12
C ASP A 244 13.89 10.91 1.37
N GLN A 245 13.32 11.13 2.55
CA GLN A 245 14.05 11.02 3.81
C GLN A 245 14.20 9.55 4.26
N PRO A 246 15.27 9.18 4.98
CA PRO A 246 15.32 7.94 5.74
C PRO A 246 14.18 7.86 6.76
N GLY A 247 13.66 6.65 7.00
CA GLY A 247 12.51 6.46 7.87
C GLY A 247 11.93 5.05 7.83
N VAL A 248 11.03 4.76 8.76
CA VAL A 248 10.22 3.54 8.75
C VAL A 248 8.77 3.91 8.44
N TYR A 249 8.24 3.37 7.36
CA TYR A 249 6.93 3.73 6.84
C TYR A 249 5.94 2.58 6.96
N PHE A 250 4.71 2.88 7.35
CA PHE A 250 3.60 1.92 7.42
C PHE A 250 2.43 2.37 6.54
N PHE A 251 1.46 1.48 6.31
CA PHE A 251 0.30 1.83 5.49
C PHE A 251 -0.57 2.91 6.16
N ALA A 252 -0.66 4.07 5.51
CA ALA A 252 -1.65 5.09 5.80
C ALA A 252 -2.04 5.86 4.54
N SER A 253 -3.33 6.13 4.41
CA SER A 253 -3.93 7.05 3.44
C SER A 253 -4.81 8.05 4.18
N SER A 254 -5.44 8.97 3.45
CA SER A 254 -6.47 9.86 4.01
C SER A 254 -7.71 9.12 4.51
N LEU A 255 -7.88 7.85 4.15
CA LEU A 255 -9.11 7.08 4.39
C LEU A 255 -8.90 5.82 5.24
N SER A 256 -7.68 5.28 5.32
CA SER A 256 -7.37 4.06 6.07
C SER A 256 -5.94 4.07 6.60
N ARG A 257 -5.69 3.33 7.67
CA ARG A 257 -4.39 3.16 8.33
C ARG A 257 -4.29 1.75 8.89
N SER A 258 -3.09 1.16 8.81
CA SER A 258 -2.76 -0.09 9.49
C SER A 258 -2.21 0.20 10.89
N GLU A 259 -2.93 -0.21 11.93
CA GLU A 259 -2.50 -0.05 13.33
C GLU A 259 -1.38 -1.04 13.67
N ALA A 260 -1.47 -2.29 13.19
CA ALA A 260 -0.43 -3.29 13.41
C ALA A 260 0.85 -2.93 12.65
N GLY A 261 0.72 -2.38 11.43
CA GLY A 261 1.86 -1.84 10.68
C GLY A 261 2.49 -0.64 11.36
N ALA A 262 1.70 0.24 11.98
CA ALA A 262 2.21 1.37 12.74
C ALA A 262 3.00 0.92 13.98
N LEU A 263 2.49 -0.05 14.74
CA LEU A 263 3.21 -0.62 15.89
C LEU A 263 4.53 -1.26 15.47
N LEU A 264 4.50 -2.10 14.43
CA LEU A 264 5.72 -2.71 13.86
C LEU A 264 6.73 -1.66 13.40
N ALA A 265 6.25 -0.57 12.78
CA ALA A 265 7.11 0.52 12.35
C ALA A 265 7.76 1.25 13.53
N THR A 266 7.00 1.53 14.59
CA THR A 266 7.50 2.15 15.82
C THR A 266 8.60 1.33 16.47
N GLU A 267 8.40 0.01 16.62
CA GLU A 267 9.39 -0.87 17.22
C GLU A 267 10.68 -0.95 16.40
N ILE A 268 10.57 -1.11 15.07
CA ILE A 268 11.75 -1.10 14.20
C ILE A 268 12.46 0.26 14.21
N ALA A 269 11.70 1.35 14.17
CA ALA A 269 12.26 2.70 14.20
C ALA A 269 13.02 3.01 15.48
N ALA A 270 12.52 2.55 16.64
CA ALA A 270 13.19 2.76 17.93
C ALA A 270 14.58 2.10 17.97
N HIS A 271 14.75 0.94 17.32
CA HIS A 271 16.04 0.25 17.22
C HIS A 271 17.00 0.86 16.20
N LEU A 272 16.49 1.66 15.27
CA LEU A 272 17.26 2.25 14.17
C LEU A 272 17.46 3.76 14.30
N ASP A 273 16.84 4.41 15.30
CA ASP A 273 16.79 5.85 15.47
C ASP A 273 16.28 6.58 14.22
N LEU A 274 15.16 6.09 13.69
CA LEU A 274 14.54 6.62 12.46
C LEU A 274 13.15 7.23 12.72
N PRO A 275 12.74 8.24 11.94
CA PRO A 275 11.38 8.75 12.02
C PRO A 275 10.38 7.73 11.48
N VAL A 276 9.14 7.81 12.00
CA VAL A 276 8.01 6.99 11.55
C VAL A 276 7.00 7.86 10.83
N ASP A 277 6.53 7.44 9.65
CA ASP A 277 5.50 8.16 8.90
C ASP A 277 4.59 7.23 8.10
N GLY A 278 3.41 7.72 7.73
CA GLY A 278 2.44 7.01 6.91
C GLY A 278 2.73 7.11 5.42
N ARG A 279 2.60 5.99 4.68
CA ARG A 279 2.72 5.93 3.22
C ARG A 279 1.64 5.02 2.61
N ALA A 280 1.32 5.24 1.35
CA ALA A 280 0.38 4.39 0.59
C ALA A 280 1.07 3.65 -0.56
N ALA A 281 2.37 3.40 -0.43
CA ALA A 281 3.16 2.62 -1.37
C ALA A 281 2.49 1.26 -1.68
N PRO A 282 2.51 0.78 -2.93
CA PRO A 282 1.83 -0.46 -3.30
C PRO A 282 2.21 -1.69 -2.47
N ILE A 283 3.45 -1.80 -1.97
CA ILE A 283 3.87 -2.90 -1.08
C ILE A 283 3.19 -2.84 0.29
N LEU A 284 2.83 -1.65 0.77
CA LEU A 284 2.09 -1.44 2.01
C LEU A 284 0.58 -1.59 1.80
N LYS A 285 0.06 -1.06 0.68
CA LYS A 285 -1.37 -1.06 0.36
C LYS A 285 -1.89 -2.45 0.00
N HIS A 286 -1.20 -3.18 -0.89
CA HIS A 286 -1.72 -4.42 -1.47
C HIS A 286 -1.37 -5.70 -0.69
N THR A 287 -0.67 -5.57 0.44
CA THR A 287 -0.39 -6.68 1.37
C THR A 287 -1.55 -6.88 2.34
N ARG A 288 -1.76 -8.14 2.74
CA ARG A 288 -2.83 -8.54 3.69
C ARG A 288 -2.36 -8.60 5.13
N SER A 289 -1.05 -8.69 5.32
CA SER A 289 -0.38 -8.73 6.61
C SER A 289 0.21 -7.35 6.92
N PRO A 290 0.53 -7.03 8.19
CA PRO A 290 1.26 -5.81 8.50
C PRO A 290 2.54 -5.74 7.69
N ALA A 291 2.74 -4.56 7.12
CA ALA A 291 3.85 -4.29 6.24
C ALA A 291 4.48 -2.97 6.65
N VAL A 292 5.80 -2.94 6.59
CA VAL A 292 6.60 -1.72 6.78
C VAL A 292 7.62 -1.59 5.67
N ILE A 293 8.00 -0.36 5.37
CA ILE A 293 9.15 -0.02 4.54
C ILE A 293 10.21 0.58 5.45
N VAL A 294 11.39 -0.03 5.51
CA VAL A 294 12.57 0.50 6.16
C VAL A 294 13.44 1.14 5.08
N SER A 295 13.48 2.47 5.10
CA SER A 295 14.24 3.30 4.18
C SER A 295 15.47 3.85 4.88
N HIS A 296 16.66 3.44 4.43
CA HIS A 296 17.92 3.85 5.05
C HIS A 296 19.02 4.04 4.02
N SER A 297 19.88 5.04 4.21
CA SER A 297 20.97 5.34 3.27
C SER A 297 22.05 4.27 3.27
N ASP A 298 22.27 3.62 4.42
CA ASP A 298 23.18 2.48 4.57
C ASP A 298 22.39 1.17 4.69
N LEU A 299 22.31 0.43 3.60
CA LEU A 299 21.70 -0.90 3.53
C LEU A 299 22.75 -1.97 3.90
N GLY A 300 23.23 -1.91 5.14
CA GLY A 300 24.28 -2.77 5.67
C GLY A 300 23.80 -3.83 6.68
N ALA A 301 24.75 -4.60 7.21
CA ALA A 301 24.47 -5.66 8.18
C ALA A 301 23.91 -5.15 9.53
N GLU A 302 24.30 -3.96 9.97
CA GLU A 302 23.75 -3.35 11.20
C GLU A 302 22.28 -2.99 11.05
N LEU A 303 21.86 -2.50 9.88
CA LEU A 303 20.45 -2.28 9.57
C LEU A 303 19.66 -3.60 9.67
N ALA A 304 20.18 -4.68 9.09
CA ALA A 304 19.55 -5.99 9.16
C ALA A 304 19.36 -6.48 10.60
N LYS A 305 20.36 -6.27 11.48
CA LYS A 305 20.25 -6.61 12.92
C LYS A 305 19.19 -5.76 13.61
N GLY A 306 19.20 -4.45 13.42
CA GLY A 306 18.24 -3.54 14.05
C GLY A 306 16.80 -3.81 13.61
N VAL A 307 16.59 -4.14 12.33
CA VAL A 307 15.28 -4.57 11.82
C VAL A 307 14.78 -5.82 12.53
N VAL A 308 15.60 -6.86 12.69
CA VAL A 308 15.17 -8.09 13.36
C VAL A 308 14.97 -7.89 14.85
N ALA A 309 15.78 -7.04 15.49
CA ALA A 309 15.57 -6.64 16.88
C ALA A 309 14.21 -5.95 17.08
N GLY A 310 13.85 -5.02 16.18
CA GLY A 310 12.54 -4.37 16.19
C GLY A 310 11.38 -5.32 15.92
N ILE A 311 11.53 -6.30 15.01
CA ILE A 311 10.52 -7.35 14.84
C ILE A 311 10.33 -8.12 16.16
N ASN A 312 11.41 -8.43 16.88
CA ASN A 312 11.30 -9.10 18.17
C ASN A 312 10.59 -8.23 19.22
N GLY A 313 10.90 -6.92 19.28
CA GLY A 313 10.19 -5.95 20.12
C GLY A 313 8.69 -5.91 19.84
N PHE A 314 8.31 -5.91 18.56
CA PHE A 314 6.91 -5.99 18.12
C PHE A 314 6.16 -7.21 18.68
N TYR A 315 6.78 -8.41 18.66
CA TYR A 315 6.15 -9.60 19.24
C TYR A 315 6.01 -9.52 20.77
N VAL A 316 6.96 -8.89 21.46
CA VAL A 316 6.90 -8.68 22.92
C VAL A 316 5.78 -7.69 23.27
N GLU A 317 5.67 -6.57 22.56
CA GLU A 317 4.66 -5.56 22.83
C GLU A 317 3.25 -6.06 22.45
N ALA A 318 3.11 -6.74 21.30
CA ALA A 318 1.84 -7.31 20.86
C ALA A 318 1.26 -8.36 21.82
N THR A 319 2.10 -9.02 22.61
CA THR A 319 1.69 -9.99 23.63
C THR A 319 1.45 -9.38 25.01
N THR A 320 1.91 -8.16 25.27
CA THR A 320 1.79 -7.49 26.59
C THR A 320 0.49 -6.66 26.70
N GLN A 321 -0.23 -6.46 25.60
CA GLN A 321 -1.53 -5.73 25.58
C GLN A 321 -2.76 -6.61 25.91
N GLU A 322 -2.56 -7.81 26.46
CA GLU A 322 -3.61 -8.65 27.10
C GLU A 322 -3.79 -8.32 28.58
#